data_AF-A0A8H7X4D4-F1
#
_entry.id   AF-A0A8H7X4D4-F1
#
_cell.length_a   1.000
_cell.length_b   1.000
_cell.length_c   1.000
_cell.angle_alpha   90.00
_cell.angle_beta   90.00
_cell.angle_gamma   90.00
#
_symmetry.space_group_name_H-M   'P 1'
#
loop_
_entity.id
_entity.type
_entity.pdbx_description
1 polymer ?
#
loop_
_entity_poly.entity_id
_entity_poly.type
_entity_poly.pdbx_seq_one_letter_code
_entity_poly.pdbx_strand_id
1 'polypeptide(L)' 'MPTSAEIESAFTLGDNDNDDGLSLSETSEALERLCGKSVDEKDIEEAAGSVGVEFGGREID' A
#
# COMPACT_ATOMS: atom_id res chain seq x y z
N MET A 1 -3.38 -14.56 11.56
CA MET A 1 -3.57 -13.15 11.17
C MET A 1 -2.29 -12.42 11.51
N PRO A 2 -1.80 -11.51 10.65
CA PRO A 2 -0.62 -10.71 10.95
C PRO A 2 -0.83 -9.86 12.21
N THR A 3 0.22 -9.69 12.99
CA THR A 3 0.29 -8.72 14.09
C THR A 3 0.48 -7.31 13.53
N SER A 4 0.21 -6.29 14.34
CA SER A 4 0.45 -4.89 13.95
C SER A 4 1.91 -4.63 13.58
N ALA A 5 2.86 -5.26 14.26
CA ALA A 5 4.29 -5.13 13.98
C ALA A 5 4.68 -5.77 12.63
N GLU A 6 4.07 -6.89 12.26
CA GLU A 6 4.30 -7.51 10.94
C GLU A 6 3.72 -6.66 9.81
N ILE A 7 2.57 -6.02 10.05
CA ILE A 7 1.97 -5.07 9.11
C ILE A 7 2.91 -3.86 8.95
N GLU A 8 3.28 -3.20 10.04
CA GLU A 8 4.19 -2.05 9.99
C GLU A 8 5.50 -2.37 9.27
N SER A 9 6.14 -3.49 9.61
CA SER A 9 7.37 -3.92 8.95
C SER A 9 7.19 -4.19 7.45
N ALA A 10 6.06 -4.76 7.02
CA ALA A 10 5.83 -5.04 5.60
C ALA A 10 5.65 -3.75 4.79
N PHE A 11 4.91 -2.78 5.34
CA PHE A 11 4.66 -1.50 4.69
C PHE A 11 5.91 -0.60 4.69
N THR A 12 6.68 -0.56 5.79
CA THR A 12 7.97 0.17 5.83
C THR A 12 9.01 -0.41 4.86
N LEU A 13 9.07 -1.73 4.69
CA LEU A 13 9.97 -2.35 3.72
C LEU A 13 9.46 -2.24 2.29
N GLY A 14 8.16 -1.99 2.10
CA GLY A 14 7.53 -1.83 0.79
C GLY A 14 7.80 -0.48 0.14
N ASP A 15 8.07 0.54 0.95
CA ASP A 15 8.51 1.87 0.52
C ASP A 15 9.94 1.77 -0.04
N ASN A 16 10.04 1.63 -1.36
CA ASN A 16 11.29 1.34 -2.04
C ASN A 16 12.02 2.64 -2.44
N ASP A 17 11.32 3.76 -2.55
CA ASP A 17 11.88 5.06 -2.90
C ASP A 17 12.04 6.04 -1.73
N ASN A 18 11.53 5.69 -0.54
CA ASN A 18 11.56 6.47 0.70
C ASN A 18 10.87 7.83 0.54
N ASP A 19 9.71 7.86 -0.11
CA ASP A 19 8.92 9.08 -0.33
C ASP A 19 7.93 9.41 0.80
N ASP A 20 8.02 8.71 1.94
CA ASP A 20 7.10 8.75 3.09
C ASP A 20 5.67 8.26 2.76
N GLY A 21 5.47 7.65 1.58
CA GLY A 21 4.23 7.08 1.10
C GLY A 21 4.40 5.67 0.54
N LEU A 22 3.35 5.18 -0.10
CA LEU A 22 3.42 3.98 -0.93
C LEU A 22 2.62 4.23 -2.21
N SER A 23 3.26 4.02 -3.34
CA SER A 23 2.55 3.85 -4.61
C SER A 23 1.65 2.61 -4.59
N LEU A 24 0.77 2.48 -5.61
CA LEU A 24 -0.05 1.27 -5.78
C LEU A 24 0.83 0.01 -5.92
N SER A 25 1.91 0.10 -6.70
CA SER A 25 2.87 -0.97 -6.90
C SER A 25 3.56 -1.38 -5.60
N GLU A 26 4.02 -0.41 -4.80
CA GLU A 26 4.68 -0.69 -3.52
C GLU A 26 3.72 -1.26 -2.49
N THR A 27 2.47 -0.80 -2.49
CA THR A 27 1.40 -1.38 -1.67
C THR A 27 1.14 -2.83 -2.07
N SER A 28 1.13 -3.16 -3.37
CA SER A 28 0.98 -4.54 -3.84
C SER A 28 2.14 -5.42 -3.38
N GLU A 29 3.38 -4.95 -3.50
CA GLU A 29 4.56 -5.67 -3.01
C GLU A 29 4.52 -5.88 -1.49
N ALA A 30 4.15 -4.86 -0.73
CA ALA A 30 4.03 -4.94 0.74
C ALA A 30 2.98 -5.98 1.15
N LEU A 31 1.83 -5.98 0.48
CA LEU A 31 0.77 -6.97 0.71
C LEU A 31 1.22 -8.38 0.32
N GLU A 32 1.94 -8.54 -0.80
CA GLU A 32 2.48 -9.85 -1.20
C GLU A 32 3.47 -10.38 -0.16
N ARG A 33 4.36 -9.54 0.36
CA ARG A 33 5.29 -9.92 1.44
C ARG A 33 4.56 -10.31 2.71
N LEU A 34 3.48 -9.59 3.05
CA LEU A 34 2.69 -9.82 4.27
C LEU A 34 1.84 -11.09 4.19
N CYS A 35 1.19 -11.34 3.05
CA CYS A 35 0.17 -12.38 2.92
C CYS A 35 0.53 -13.52 1.96
N GLY A 36 1.68 -13.44 1.29
CA GLY A 36 2.17 -14.43 0.32
C GLY A 36 1.33 -14.49 -0.95
N LYS A 37 0.55 -13.44 -1.25
CA LYS A 37 -0.33 -13.37 -2.42
C LYS A 37 -0.20 -12.01 -3.07
N SER A 38 -0.02 -12.02 -4.39
CA SER A 38 -0.13 -10.81 -5.20
C SER A 38 -1.56 -10.30 -5.16
N VAL A 39 -1.70 -8.98 -4.99
CA VAL A 39 -2.97 -8.25 -4.99
C VAL A 39 -2.93 -7.27 -6.15
N ASP A 40 -4.00 -7.21 -6.95
CA ASP A 40 -4.07 -6.31 -8.09
C ASP A 40 -4.13 -4.85 -7.62
N GLU A 41 -3.43 -3.96 -8.33
CA GLU A 41 -3.41 -2.52 -8.02
C GLU A 41 -4.81 -1.92 -8.03
N LYS A 42 -5.72 -2.43 -8.88
CA LYS A 42 -7.10 -1.97 -8.92
C LYS A 42 -7.87 -2.33 -7.65
N ASP A 43 -7.64 -3.52 -7.08
CA ASP A 43 -8.28 -3.92 -5.82
C ASP A 43 -7.78 -3.02 -4.67
N ILE A 44 -6.50 -2.64 -4.71
CA ILE A 44 -5.89 -1.72 -3.74
C ILE A 44 -6.50 -0.32 -3.88
N GLU A 45 -6.62 0.20 -5.10
CA GLU A 45 -7.23 1.50 -5.41
C GLU A 45 -8.68 1.55 -4.93
N GLU A 46 -9.50 0.53 -5.25
CA GLU A 46 -10.90 0.46 -4.80
C GLU A 46 -11.02 0.38 -3.27
N ALA A 47 -10.15 -0.42 -2.61
CA ALA A 47 -10.13 -0.53 -1.16
C ALA A 47 -9.73 0.78 -0.47
N ALA A 48 -8.70 1.46 -0.98
CA ALA A 48 -8.26 2.76 -0.49
C ALA A 48 -9.36 3.83 -0.66
N GLY A 49 -10.00 3.87 -1.83
CA GLY A 49 -11.13 4.75 -2.10
C GLY A 49 -12.29 4.52 -1.13
N SER A 50 -12.55 3.27 -0.73
CA SER A 50 -13.60 2.93 0.25
C SER A 50 -13.36 3.51 1.65
N VAL A 51 -12.10 3.79 1.99
CA VAL A 51 -11.69 4.41 3.27
C VAL A 51 -11.32 5.89 3.11
N GLY A 52 -11.56 6.49 1.93
CA GLY A 52 -11.34 7.90 1.66
C GLY A 52 -9.90 8.28 1.33
N VAL A 53 -9.07 7.31 0.92
CA VAL A 53 -7.72 7.54 0.40
C VAL A 53 -7.78 7.53 -1.13
N GLU A 54 -7.38 8.63 -1.76
CA GLU A 54 -7.33 8.75 -3.22
C GLU A 54 -5.88 8.68 -3.69
N PHE A 55 -5.59 7.77 -4.62
CA PHE A 55 -4.32 7.74 -5.33
C PHE A 55 -4.36 8.75 -6.48
N GLY A 56 -3.36 9.63 -6.55
CA GLY A 56 -3.28 10.62 -7.64
C GLY A 56 -4.26 11.79 -7.51
N GLY A 57 -4.67 12.14 -6.28
CA GLY A 57 -5.23 13.46 -6.03
C GLY A 57 -4.27 14.50 -6.58
N ARG A 58 -4.69 15.25 -7.62
CA ARG A 58 -3.99 16.46 -8.05
C ARG A 58 -3.67 17.25 -6.79
N GLU A 59 -2.38 17.47 -6.52
CA GLU A 59 -1.96 18.61 -5.71
C GLU A 59 -2.62 19.84 -6.35
N ILE A 60 -3.69 20.32 -5.74
CA ILE A 60 -4.20 21.65 -6.01
C ILE A 60 -3.37 22.55 -5.11
N ASP A 61 -2.33 23.15 -5.71
CA ASP A 61 -1.65 24.36 -5.22
C ASP A 61 -2.67 25.45 -4.81
#